data_AF-A0A382BBM7-F1
#
_entry.id   AF-A0A382BBM7-F1
#
_cell.length_a   1.000
_cell.length_b   1.000
_cell.length_c   1.000
_cell.angle_alpha   90.00
_cell.angle_beta   90.00
_cell.angle_gamma   90.00
#
_symmetry.space_group_name_H-M   'P 1'
#
loop_
_entity.id
_entity.type
_entity.pdbx_description
1 polymer ?
#
loop_
_entity_poly.entity_id
_entity_poly.type
_entity_poly.pdbx_seq_one_letter_code
_entity_poly.pdbx_strand_id
1 'polypeptide(L)' 'VLERRHVLGGAAVTEEIFPGFKFSVCSYVVSLLKPDIIRELQLPKFGLEMVPLESTFTPLEDDYLIRWADHDLTRRELYR' A
#
# COMPACT_ATOMS: atom_id res chain seq x y z
N VAL A 1 -24.49 -7.62 -9.04
CA VAL A 1 -23.77 -7.02 -7.90
C VAL A 1 -24.58 -5.81 -7.44
N LEU A 2 -24.87 -5.68 -6.15
CA LEU A 2 -25.50 -4.48 -5.59
C LEU A 2 -24.42 -3.70 -4.84
N GLU A 3 -24.04 -2.56 -5.39
CA GLU A 3 -23.10 -1.60 -4.79
C GLU A 3 -23.88 -0.34 -4.40
N ARG A 4 -23.63 0.20 -3.21
CA ARG A 4 -24.32 1.40 -2.71
C ARG A 4 -23.72 2.68 -3.30
N ARG A 5 -22.40 2.70 -3.51
CA ARG A 5 -21.69 3.85 -4.08
C ARG A 5 -21.86 3.91 -5.59
N HIS A 6 -21.64 5.09 -6.16
CA HIS A 6 -21.63 5.30 -7.61
C HIS A 6 -20.33 4.83 -8.29
N VAL A 7 -19.38 4.30 -7.51
CA VAL A 7 -18.05 3.86 -7.95
C VAL A 7 -17.76 2.47 -7.37
N LEU A 8 -17.06 1.65 -8.14
CA LEU A 8 -16.65 0.29 -7.73
C LEU A 8 -15.31 0.32 -6.98
N GLY A 9 -15.09 -0.69 -6.13
CA GLY A 9 -13.79 -0.95 -5.51
C GLY A 9 -13.79 -0.91 -3.97
N GLY A 10 -14.84 -0.39 -3.33
CA GLY A 10 -14.92 -0.34 -1.87
C GLY A 10 -13.71 0.39 -1.26
N ALA A 11 -12.98 -0.27 -0.37
CA ALA A 11 -11.76 0.28 0.25
C ALA A 11 -10.55 0.38 -0.71
N ALA A 12 -10.61 -0.25 -1.88
CA ALA A 12 -9.56 -0.20 -2.90
C ALA A 12 -9.82 0.87 -3.97
N VAL A 13 -10.78 1.77 -3.74
CA VAL A 13 -11.07 2.86 -4.69
C VAL A 13 -9.95 3.89 -4.68
N THR A 14 -9.62 4.39 -5.88
CA THR A 14 -8.70 5.50 -6.08
C THR A 14 -9.49 6.70 -6.59
N GLU A 15 -9.46 7.81 -5.85
CA GLU A 15 -10.27 9.01 -6.12
C GLU A 15 -9.37 10.26 -6.22
N GLU A 16 -9.81 11.26 -6.97
CA GLU A 16 -9.14 12.55 -7.10
C GLU A 16 -9.68 13.50 -6.04
N ILE A 17 -8.98 13.59 -4.91
CA ILE A 17 -9.35 14.45 -3.78
C ILE A 17 -8.75 15.85 -3.95
N PHE A 18 -7.62 15.94 -4.64
CA PHE A 18 -6.96 17.18 -5.02
C PHE A 18 -6.75 17.20 -6.55
N PRO A 19 -7.03 18.32 -7.24
CA PRO A 19 -6.93 18.40 -8.69
C PRO A 19 -5.55 17.98 -9.22
N GLY A 20 -5.53 17.07 -10.18
CA GLY A 20 -4.33 16.50 -10.80
C GLY A 20 -3.73 15.30 -10.06
N PHE A 21 -4.26 14.91 -8.90
CA PHE A 21 -3.70 13.85 -8.06
C PHE A 21 -4.74 12.81 -7.65
N LYS A 22 -4.39 11.54 -7.82
CA LYS A 22 -5.21 10.41 -7.41
C LYS A 22 -4.69 9.82 -6.11
N PHE A 23 -5.60 9.51 -5.19
CA PHE A 23 -5.29 9.00 -3.87
C PHE A 23 -6.07 7.72 -3.60
N SER A 24 -5.41 6.74 -2.99
CA SER A 24 -6.09 5.65 -2.28
C SER A 24 -6.20 6.04 -0.81
N VAL A 25 -7.43 6.16 -0.30
CA VAL A 25 -7.65 6.65 1.08
C VAL A 25 -7.60 5.52 2.11
N CYS A 26 -7.92 4.29 1.70
CA CYS A 26 -8.13 3.18 2.63
C CYS A 26 -7.17 1.99 2.42
N SER A 27 -6.77 1.69 1.18
CA SER A 27 -5.94 0.52 0.85
C SER A 27 -4.72 0.94 0.04
N TYR A 28 -3.72 1.48 0.72
CA TYR A 28 -2.52 2.08 0.12
C TYR A 28 -1.31 1.12 0.03
N VAL A 29 -1.45 -0.12 0.52
CA VAL A 29 -0.48 -1.20 0.33
C VAL A 29 -1.15 -2.42 -0.30
N VAL A 30 -0.41 -3.17 -1.13
CA VAL A 30 -0.92 -4.31 -1.90
C VAL A 30 -0.38 -5.67 -1.41
N SER A 31 0.15 -5.73 -0.19
CA SER A 31 0.82 -6.92 0.37
C SER A 31 -0.09 -8.17 0.47
N LEU A 32 -1.41 -7.97 0.53
CA LEU A 32 -2.40 -9.06 0.60
C LEU A 32 -2.95 -9.48 -0.77
N LEU A 33 -2.57 -8.81 -1.86
CA LEU A 33 -3.04 -9.16 -3.20
C LEU A 33 -2.40 -10.48 -3.66
N LYS A 34 -3.23 -11.48 -3.91
CA LYS A 34 -2.76 -12.82 -4.29
C LYS A 34 -2.11 -12.82 -5.68
N PRO A 35 -0.93 -13.47 -5.85
CA PRO A 35 -0.28 -13.60 -7.15
C PRO A 35 -1.15 -14.25 -8.23
N ASP A 36 -2.01 -15.21 -7.88
CA ASP A 36 -2.92 -15.85 -8.83
C ASP A 36 -3.91 -14.86 -9.43
N ILE A 37 -4.45 -13.94 -8.62
CA ILE A 37 -5.37 -12.90 -9.08
C ILE A 37 -4.66 -11.95 -10.06
N ILE A 38 -3.40 -11.56 -9.75
CA ILE A 38 -2.58 -10.70 -10.62
C ILE A 38 -2.37 -11.37 -11.99
N ARG A 39 -2.08 -12.67 -11.99
CA ARG A 39 -1.87 -13.46 -13.22
C ARG A 39 -3.15 -13.64 -14.02
N GLU A 40 -4.23 -14.06 -13.37
CA GLU A 40 -5.52 -14.34 -14.00
C GLU A 40 -6.11 -13.09 -14.66
N LEU A 41 -6.06 -11.95 -13.96
CA LEU A 41 -6.53 -10.66 -14.48
C LEU A 41 -5.51 -9.96 -15.39
N GLN A 42 -4.31 -10.53 -15.56
CA GLN A 42 -3.23 -10.00 -16.38
C GLN A 42 -2.87 -8.53 -16.05
N LEU A 43 -2.92 -8.17 -14.77
CA LEU A 43 -2.79 -6.78 -14.30
C LEU A 43 -1.51 -6.05 -14.79
N PRO A 44 -0.34 -6.69 -14.94
CA PRO A 44 0.84 -6.02 -15.47
C PRO A 44 0.63 -5.44 -16.88
N LYS A 45 -0.22 -6.06 -17.71
CA LYS A 45 -0.56 -5.53 -19.05
C LYS A 45 -1.35 -4.22 -18.99
N PHE A 46 -2.02 -3.98 -17.86
CA PHE A 46 -2.81 -2.78 -17.60
C PHE A 46 -2.04 -1.77 -16.74
N GLY A 47 -0.73 -1.96 -16.56
CA GLY A 47 0.14 -1.02 -15.85
C GLY A 47 0.26 -1.23 -14.35
N LEU A 48 -0.10 -2.42 -13.83
CA LEU A 48 0.27 -2.74 -12.45
C LEU A 48 1.79 -2.93 -12.34
N GLU A 49 2.42 -2.05 -11.56
CA GLU A 49 3.82 -2.12 -11.17
C GLU A 49 3.92 -2.22 -9.64
N MET A 50 4.79 -3.11 -9.16
CA MET A 50 5.03 -3.30 -7.73
C MET A 50 6.19 -2.42 -7.29
N VAL A 51 5.89 -1.37 -6.53
CA VAL A 51 6.91 -0.53 -5.91
C VAL A 51 7.25 -1.09 -4.52
N PRO A 52 8.53 -1.37 -4.23
CA PRO A 52 8.93 -1.85 -2.91
C PRO A 52 8.66 -0.80 -1.84
N LEU A 53 8.25 -1.28 -0.65
CA LEU A 53 8.11 -0.43 0.53
C LEU A 53 9.45 -0.34 1.24
N GLU A 54 10.13 0.81 1.12
CA GLU A 54 11.48 1.02 1.66
C GLU A 54 11.53 0.98 3.19
N SER A 55 10.54 1.57 3.86
CA SER A 55 10.45 1.56 5.32
C SER A 55 9.03 1.80 5.81
N THR A 56 8.78 1.43 7.07
CA THR A 56 7.57 1.80 7.81
C THR A 56 7.94 2.51 9.09
N PHE A 57 7.40 3.70 9.27
CA PHE A 57 7.51 4.47 10.50
C PHE A 57 6.35 4.15 11.45
N THR A 58 6.67 3.81 12.69
CA THR A 58 5.68 3.58 13.75
C THR A 58 5.91 4.62 14.86
N PRO A 59 5.04 5.62 15.00
CA PRO A 59 5.16 6.59 16.09
C PRO A 59 4.89 5.93 17.44
N LEU A 60 5.68 6.31 18.44
CA LEU A 60 5.47 5.99 19.87
C LEU A 60 5.25 7.32 20.63
N GLU A 61 5.05 7.27 21.95
CA GLU A 61 4.68 8.46 22.75
C GLU A 61 5.75 9.56 22.70
N ASP A 62 7.03 9.20 22.90
CA ASP A 62 8.19 10.11 22.85
C ASP A 62 9.33 9.57 21.96
N ASP A 63 9.04 8.57 21.13
CA ASP A 63 10.03 7.88 20.30
C ASP A 63 9.38 7.34 19.01
N TYR A 64 10.12 6.57 18.23
CA TYR A 64 9.61 5.89 17.06
C TYR A 64 10.34 4.58 16.78
N LEU A 65 9.71 3.74 15.98
CA LEU A 65 10.35 2.58 15.39
C LEU A 65 10.30 2.67 13.86
N ILE A 66 11.46 2.74 13.22
CA ILE A 66 11.56 2.53 11.77
C ILE A 66 11.89 1.06 11.49
N ARG A 67 11.05 0.41 10.70
CA ARG A 67 11.40 -0.87 10.08
C ARG A 67 11.83 -0.61 8.66
N TRP A 68 13.02 -1.04 8.32
CA TRP A 68 13.61 -0.90 6.99
C TRP A 68 13.39 -2.17 6.17
N ALA A 69 13.47 -2.07 4.85
CA ALA A 69 13.55 -3.23 3.97
C ALA A 69 14.80 -4.09 4.28
N ASP A 70 15.90 -3.46 4.71
CA ASP A 70 17.09 -4.16 5.21
C ASP A 70 16.90 -4.58 6.68
N HIS A 71 16.99 -5.88 6.93
CA HIS A 71 16.85 -6.45 8.27
C HIS A 71 17.98 -6.02 9.22
N ASP A 72 19.19 -5.76 8.74
CA ASP A 72 20.29 -5.30 9.60
C ASP A 72 20.09 -3.86 10.06
N LEU A 73 19.54 -3.00 9.21
CA LEU A 73 19.15 -1.64 9.61
C LEU A 73 18.02 -1.67 10.63
N THR A 74 17.01 -2.53 10.42
CA THR A 74 15.94 -2.75 11.41
C THR A 74 16.49 -3.27 12.74
N ARG A 75 17.46 -4.19 12.70
CA ARG A 75 18.10 -4.71 13.91
C ARG A 75 18.86 -3.62 14.67
N ARG A 76 19.55 -2.72 13.97
CA ARG A 76 20.24 -1.57 14.59
C ARG A 76 19.25 -0.60 15.23
N GLU A 77 18.13 -0.32 14.56
CA GLU A 77 17.07 0.51 15.12
C GLU A 77 16.55 -0.05 16.46
N LEU A 78 16.35 -1.37 16.54
CA LEU A 78 15.88 -2.04 17.75
C LEU A 78 16.88 -2.00 18.93
N TYR A 79 18.16 -1.70 18.69
CA TYR A 79 19.19 -1.65 19.73
C TYR A 79 19.54 -0.22 20.19
N ARG A 80 18.82 0.79 19.71
CA ARG A 80 19.07 2.21 20.02
C ARG A 80 18.82 2.58 21.47
#